data_AF-A0A4V6NDP6-F1
#
_entry.id   AF-A0A4V6NDP6-F1
#
_cell.length_a   1.000
_cell.length_b   1.000
_cell.length_c   1.000
_cell.angle_alpha   90.00
_cell.angle_beta   90.00
_cell.angle_gamma   90.00
#
_symmetry.space_group_name_H-M   'P 1'
#
loop_
_entity.id
_entity.type
_entity.pdbx_description
1 polymer ?
#
loop_
_entity_poly.entity_id
_entity_poly.type
_entity_poly.pdbx_seq_one_letter_code
_entity_poly.pdbx_strand_id
1 'polypeptide(L)'
;MSTKDVTRQLATWIVGCRLDDIPAPVQAEGVRTFFNWMGCAVGGASHETVDRALAGIGPFAGKPQASVLGRGERLDVPNAALINGISSHVLDYDDTHLKTIIHPAGPVASALLAAAEYQPMTGADFLNALIVGVEVECRIGNSVYPEHYDRGWHITGTTGVFGAAAAVGHMLKLNETEMVWALGIAATQASGLREMFGTMCKSLHPGAAARNGALAAFLAKAGFDSSLRAIEAPRGFANVLSTKQDYNEILGGLGQNWEAGLNSYKPFACGIVIHPTIDGCQQLREELGDAVRKIAAVRLRTHPLVLELTGKRTPKTGLETKFSVFHAAACALLRGDGSPTAFTDEAANAPDIIALRDKVSATSDTSVHEASVVIEVEFTDGRVIEKVIERAIGSHEKPLSNAHLERKFAHQASLVVGDEVTQALMALCWRLPELGDVGEVARASVPAGLRDAAE
;
A
#
# COMPACT_ATOMS: atom_id res chain seq x y z
N MET A 1 1.54 -26.37 19.67
CA MET A 1 2.83 -26.40 18.93
C MET A 1 3.92 -25.81 19.81
N SER A 2 5.15 -26.27 19.71
CA SER A 2 6.28 -25.68 20.44
C SER A 2 6.57 -24.29 19.87
N THR A 3 6.54 -23.24 20.70
CA THR A 3 6.90 -21.86 20.32
C THR A 3 8.40 -21.70 20.00
N LYS A 4 9.19 -22.78 20.07
CA LYS A 4 10.65 -22.74 19.92
C LYS A 4 11.15 -22.79 18.47
N ASP A 5 10.27 -23.02 17.49
CA ASP A 5 10.64 -23.25 16.08
C ASP A 5 9.70 -22.50 15.11
N VAL A 6 9.33 -21.25 15.42
CA VAL A 6 8.39 -20.46 14.62
C VAL A 6 9.00 -20.09 13.28
N THR A 7 10.23 -19.57 13.29
CA THR A 7 10.95 -19.21 12.06
C THR A 7 11.10 -20.42 11.13
N ARG A 8 11.47 -21.59 11.68
CA ARG A 8 11.63 -22.82 10.89
C ARG A 8 10.31 -23.31 10.30
N GLN A 9 9.24 -23.42 11.10
CA GLN A 9 7.95 -23.90 10.60
C GLN A 9 7.36 -22.98 9.52
N LEU A 10 7.52 -21.66 9.69
CA LEU A 10 7.11 -20.69 8.68
C LEU A 10 7.94 -20.86 7.40
N ALA A 11 9.27 -21.01 7.51
CA ALA A 11 10.15 -21.26 6.37
C ALA A 11 9.78 -22.54 5.61
N THR A 12 9.50 -23.64 6.32
CA THR A 12 9.03 -24.90 5.70
C THR A 12 7.75 -24.68 4.91
N TRP A 13 6.79 -23.93 5.47
CA TRP A 13 5.53 -23.62 4.77
C TRP A 13 5.76 -22.75 3.53
N ILE A 14 6.59 -21.70 3.64
CA ILE A 14 6.92 -20.82 2.51
C ILE A 14 7.47 -21.66 1.35
N VAL A 15 8.48 -22.49 1.61
CA VAL A 15 9.14 -23.31 0.57
C VAL A 15 8.19 -24.35 -0.04
N GLY A 16 7.24 -24.87 0.74
CA GLY A 16 6.32 -25.91 0.31
C GLY A 16 5.04 -25.43 -0.37
N CYS A 17 4.66 -24.16 -0.22
CA CYS A 17 3.37 -23.66 -0.69
C CYS A 17 3.32 -23.52 -2.22
N ARG A 18 2.32 -24.19 -2.82
CA ARG A 18 2.02 -24.13 -4.25
C ARG A 18 0.76 -23.31 -4.49
N LEU A 19 0.65 -22.73 -5.69
CA LEU A 19 -0.56 -22.00 -6.10
C LEU A 19 -1.84 -22.84 -5.97
N ASP A 20 -1.76 -24.15 -6.28
CA ASP A 20 -2.89 -25.09 -6.17
C ASP A 20 -3.36 -25.30 -4.72
N ASP A 21 -2.51 -25.00 -3.73
CA ASP A 21 -2.87 -25.08 -2.30
C ASP A 21 -3.64 -23.81 -1.85
N ILE A 22 -3.61 -22.75 -2.65
CA ILE A 22 -4.21 -21.45 -2.34
C ILE A 22 -5.66 -21.44 -2.83
N PRO A 23 -6.66 -21.13 -1.99
CA PRO A 23 -8.05 -21.05 -2.41
C PRO A 23 -8.25 -20.02 -3.54
N ALA A 24 -9.08 -20.36 -4.53
CA ALA A 24 -9.34 -19.49 -5.69
C ALA A 24 -9.73 -18.03 -5.33
N PRO A 25 -10.53 -17.75 -4.27
CA PRO A 25 -10.79 -16.37 -3.85
C PRO A 25 -9.53 -15.60 -3.43
N VAL A 26 -8.58 -16.27 -2.77
CA VAL A 26 -7.30 -15.68 -2.35
C VAL A 26 -6.39 -15.46 -3.56
N GLN A 27 -6.40 -16.37 -4.54
CA GLN A 27 -5.71 -16.17 -5.81
C GLN A 27 -6.24 -14.93 -6.55
N ALA A 28 -7.57 -14.78 -6.64
CA ALA A 28 -8.20 -13.61 -7.23
C ALA A 28 -7.83 -12.31 -6.48
N GLU A 29 -7.75 -12.36 -5.15
CA GLU A 29 -7.32 -11.22 -4.34
C GLU A 29 -5.83 -10.89 -4.54
N GLY A 30 -4.98 -11.89 -4.76
CA GLY A 30 -3.58 -11.69 -5.16
C GLY A 30 -3.44 -10.94 -6.48
N VAL A 31 -4.27 -11.26 -7.48
CA VAL A 31 -4.31 -10.51 -8.75
C VAL A 31 -4.77 -9.07 -8.52
N ARG A 32 -5.81 -8.86 -7.71
CA ARG A 32 -6.29 -7.51 -7.34
C ARG A 32 -5.23 -6.72 -6.57
N THR A 33 -4.48 -7.38 -5.71
CA THR A 33 -3.38 -6.79 -4.92
C THR A 33 -2.29 -6.26 -5.85
N PHE A 34 -1.86 -7.10 -6.80
CA PHE A 34 -0.89 -6.69 -7.81
C PHE A 34 -1.41 -5.56 -8.71
N PHE A 35 -2.66 -5.67 -9.19
CA PHE A 35 -3.29 -4.66 -10.04
C PHE A 35 -3.33 -3.30 -9.35
N ASN A 36 -3.81 -3.25 -8.10
CA ASN A 36 -3.86 -2.02 -7.31
C ASN A 36 -2.45 -1.42 -7.10
N TRP A 37 -1.48 -2.26 -6.70
CA TRP A 37 -0.12 -1.82 -6.49
C TRP A 37 0.53 -1.25 -7.75
N MET A 38 0.37 -1.93 -8.89
CA MET A 38 0.94 -1.49 -10.16
C MET A 38 0.41 -0.11 -10.55
N GLY A 39 -0.90 0.12 -10.38
CA GLY A 39 -1.50 1.43 -10.60
C GLY A 39 -0.89 2.52 -9.70
N CYS A 40 -0.71 2.23 -8.41
CA CYS A 40 -0.11 3.18 -7.47
C CYS A 40 1.38 3.43 -7.75
N ALA A 41 2.14 2.40 -8.12
CA ALA A 41 3.55 2.52 -8.47
C ALA A 41 3.74 3.38 -9.73
N VAL A 42 2.95 3.15 -10.78
CA VAL A 42 3.01 4.00 -11.99
C VAL A 42 2.48 5.41 -11.69
N GLY A 43 1.34 5.53 -11.02
CA GLY A 43 0.73 6.82 -10.70
C GLY A 43 1.58 7.72 -9.80
N GLY A 44 2.43 7.13 -8.96
CA GLY A 44 3.37 7.85 -8.09
C GLY A 44 4.72 8.17 -8.74
N ALA A 45 4.99 7.73 -9.96
CA ALA A 45 6.34 7.72 -10.54
C ALA A 45 6.91 9.12 -10.81
N SER A 46 6.05 10.11 -11.09
CA SER A 46 6.44 11.51 -11.34
C SER A 46 6.46 12.39 -10.08
N HIS A 47 6.30 11.81 -8.89
CA HIS A 47 6.34 12.57 -7.65
C HIS A 47 7.77 12.99 -7.29
N GLU A 48 7.98 14.22 -6.80
CA GLU A 48 9.32 14.76 -6.49
C GLU A 48 10.14 13.90 -5.50
N THR A 49 9.46 13.12 -4.64
CA THR A 49 10.10 12.15 -3.75
C THR A 49 10.86 11.07 -4.52
N VAL A 50 10.30 10.60 -5.64
CA VAL A 50 10.93 9.61 -6.51
C VAL A 50 12.15 10.23 -7.18
N ASP A 51 12.04 11.45 -7.70
CA ASP A 51 13.17 12.17 -8.31
C ASP A 51 14.33 12.37 -7.32
N ARG A 52 14.02 12.79 -6.09
CA ARG A 52 15.03 12.98 -5.02
C ARG A 52 15.67 11.65 -4.60
N ALA A 53 14.90 10.57 -4.53
CA ALA A 53 15.42 9.25 -4.23
C ALA A 53 16.36 8.76 -5.33
N LEU A 54 15.96 8.88 -6.60
CA LEU A 54 16.78 8.56 -7.76
C LEU A 54 18.09 9.36 -7.80
N ALA A 55 18.01 10.68 -7.58
CA ALA A 55 19.20 11.53 -7.54
C ALA A 55 20.17 11.13 -6.41
N GLY A 56 19.64 10.73 -5.25
CA GLY A 56 20.44 10.31 -4.10
C GLY A 56 21.13 8.95 -4.27
N ILE A 57 20.47 7.98 -4.91
CA ILE A 57 21.02 6.61 -5.05
C ILE A 57 21.71 6.36 -6.39
N GLY A 58 21.34 7.09 -7.44
CA GLY A 58 21.81 6.89 -8.81
C GLY A 58 23.32 6.79 -8.97
N PRO A 59 24.14 7.64 -8.30
CA PRO A 59 25.60 7.54 -8.35
C PRO A 59 26.20 6.23 -7.81
N PHE A 60 25.42 5.47 -7.03
CA PHE A 60 25.83 4.22 -6.40
C PHE A 60 25.07 3.00 -6.94
N ALA A 61 24.19 3.20 -7.92
CA ALA A 61 23.45 2.12 -8.56
C ALA A 61 24.38 1.28 -9.45
N GLY A 62 24.16 -0.03 -9.45
CA GLY A 62 24.83 -1.01 -10.29
C GLY A 62 24.27 -1.06 -11.71
N LYS A 63 24.42 -2.22 -12.36
CA LYS A 63 24.00 -2.41 -13.75
C LYS A 63 22.46 -2.28 -13.89
N PRO A 64 21.96 -1.70 -15.00
CA PRO A 64 20.52 -1.61 -15.26
C PRO A 64 19.91 -2.99 -15.53
N GLN A 65 19.28 -3.57 -14.52
CA GLN A 65 18.71 -4.94 -14.52
C GLN A 65 17.19 -4.95 -14.46
N ALA A 66 16.58 -3.97 -13.79
CA ALA A 66 15.15 -3.89 -13.57
C ALA A 66 14.65 -2.45 -13.78
N SER A 67 13.39 -2.32 -14.19
CA SER A 67 12.75 -1.07 -14.57
C SER A 67 12.30 -0.27 -13.35
N VAL A 68 12.42 1.05 -13.45
CA VAL A 68 11.71 1.99 -12.59
C VAL A 68 10.34 2.24 -13.22
N LEU A 69 9.28 1.80 -12.55
CA LEU A 69 7.94 1.75 -13.14
C LEU A 69 7.42 3.15 -13.48
N GLY A 70 6.77 3.29 -14.64
CA GLY A 70 6.26 4.57 -15.11
C GLY A 70 7.32 5.53 -15.62
N ARG A 71 8.59 5.11 -15.71
CA ARG A 71 9.72 5.97 -16.13
C ARG A 71 10.64 5.25 -17.13
N GLY A 72 11.66 5.95 -17.61
CA GLY A 72 12.65 5.40 -18.56
C GLY A 72 13.90 4.81 -17.88
N GLU A 73 14.13 5.11 -16.61
CA GLU A 73 15.29 4.63 -15.86
C GLU A 73 15.23 3.11 -15.59
N ARG A 74 16.39 2.46 -15.64
CA ARG A 74 16.60 1.08 -15.15
C ARG A 74 17.75 1.08 -14.15
N LEU A 75 17.64 0.28 -13.10
CA LEU A 75 18.60 0.18 -11.99
C LEU A 75 18.95 -1.29 -11.72
N ASP A 76 19.92 -1.54 -10.84
CA ASP A 76 20.08 -2.88 -10.26
C ASP A 76 18.82 -3.31 -9.49
N VAL A 77 18.65 -4.62 -9.31
CA VAL A 77 17.44 -5.20 -8.70
C VAL A 77 17.11 -4.58 -7.33
N PRO A 78 18.04 -4.48 -6.35
CA PRO A 78 17.76 -3.86 -5.06
C PRO A 78 17.29 -2.39 -5.18
N ASN A 79 17.92 -1.59 -6.03
CA ASN A 79 17.58 -0.17 -6.16
C ASN A 79 16.30 0.06 -6.97
N ALA A 80 15.98 -0.78 -7.96
CA ALA A 80 14.67 -0.77 -8.61
C ALA A 80 13.55 -1.12 -7.62
N ALA A 81 13.74 -2.15 -6.79
CA ALA A 81 12.80 -2.51 -5.74
C ALA A 81 12.59 -1.37 -4.72
N LEU A 82 13.65 -0.67 -4.33
CA LEU A 82 13.59 0.51 -3.47
C LEU A 82 12.71 1.60 -4.06
N ILE A 83 12.99 1.99 -5.31
CA ILE A 83 12.29 3.11 -5.97
C ILE A 83 10.83 2.75 -6.25
N ASN A 84 10.55 1.54 -6.73
CA ASN A 84 9.18 1.11 -6.99
C ASN A 84 8.36 1.01 -5.69
N GLY A 85 8.98 0.60 -4.59
CA GLY A 85 8.34 0.61 -3.27
C GLY A 85 8.06 2.02 -2.76
N ILE A 86 9.00 2.96 -2.93
CA ILE A 86 8.78 4.39 -2.63
C ILE A 86 7.63 4.94 -3.46
N SER A 87 7.65 4.70 -4.77
CA SER A 87 6.69 5.25 -5.71
C SER A 87 5.28 4.74 -5.43
N SER A 88 5.13 3.43 -5.16
CA SER A 88 3.83 2.83 -4.84
C SER A 88 3.16 3.42 -3.59
N HIS A 89 3.95 3.94 -2.64
CA HIS A 89 3.44 4.46 -1.37
C HIS A 89 3.35 6.00 -1.30
N VAL A 90 3.95 6.73 -2.25
CA VAL A 90 4.11 8.19 -2.16
C VAL A 90 2.78 8.95 -2.10
N LEU A 91 1.75 8.40 -2.72
CA LEU A 91 0.41 8.98 -2.72
C LEU A 91 -0.44 8.55 -1.52
N ASP A 92 0.06 7.64 -0.67
CA ASP A 92 -0.70 7.03 0.43
C ASP A 92 -2.04 6.43 -0.02
N TYR A 93 -2.04 5.91 -1.25
CA TYR A 93 -3.22 5.47 -1.99
C TYR A 93 -3.23 3.95 -2.25
N ASP A 94 -2.21 3.26 -1.77
CA ASP A 94 -2.02 1.82 -1.86
C ASP A 94 -3.01 1.03 -0.98
N ASP A 95 -2.78 -0.26 -0.89
CA ASP A 95 -3.60 -1.21 -0.14
C ASP A 95 -3.40 -1.08 1.37
N THR A 96 -4.23 -1.73 2.17
CA THR A 96 -4.12 -1.75 3.63
C THR A 96 -4.71 -3.04 4.18
N HIS A 97 -3.91 -3.79 4.92
CA HIS A 97 -4.38 -4.88 5.76
C HIS A 97 -5.04 -4.30 7.02
N LEU A 98 -6.37 -4.23 7.04
CA LEU A 98 -7.13 -3.43 8.01
C LEU A 98 -6.92 -3.84 9.47
N LYS A 99 -6.61 -5.12 9.76
CA LYS A 99 -6.33 -5.61 11.12
C LYS A 99 -5.08 -4.96 11.75
N THR A 100 -4.07 -4.60 10.95
CA THR A 100 -2.76 -4.11 11.42
C THR A 100 -2.31 -2.79 10.82
N ILE A 101 -3.02 -2.29 9.79
CA ILE A 101 -2.67 -1.09 9.02
C ILE A 101 -1.33 -1.27 8.27
N ILE A 102 -0.96 -2.51 7.94
CA ILE A 102 0.17 -2.79 7.03
C ILE A 102 -0.24 -2.41 5.61
N HIS A 103 0.70 -1.92 4.80
CA HIS A 103 0.56 -1.73 3.36
C HIS A 103 1.31 -2.85 2.61
N PRO A 104 0.69 -4.02 2.36
CA PRO A 104 1.48 -5.21 2.10
C PRO A 104 1.96 -5.42 0.67
N ALA A 105 1.28 -4.87 -0.34
CA ALA A 105 1.76 -5.04 -1.70
C ALA A 105 3.06 -4.28 -1.97
N GLY A 106 3.22 -3.09 -1.36
CA GLY A 106 4.35 -2.19 -1.59
C GLY A 106 5.72 -2.89 -1.47
N PRO A 107 6.05 -3.47 -0.31
CA PRO A 107 7.30 -4.21 -0.13
C PRO A 107 7.43 -5.43 -1.05
N VAL A 108 6.40 -6.27 -1.09
CA VAL A 108 6.46 -7.59 -1.73
C VAL A 108 6.52 -7.49 -3.25
N ALA A 109 5.57 -6.77 -3.86
CA ALA A 109 5.46 -6.68 -5.31
C ALA A 109 6.66 -5.92 -5.92
N SER A 110 7.17 -4.90 -5.22
CA SER A 110 8.35 -4.15 -5.69
C SER A 110 9.61 -5.01 -5.70
N ALA A 111 9.83 -5.82 -4.65
CA ALA A 111 10.96 -6.73 -4.58
C ALA A 111 10.84 -7.85 -5.62
N LEU A 112 9.67 -8.49 -5.69
CA LEU A 112 9.45 -9.65 -6.53
C LEU A 112 9.47 -9.29 -8.02
N LEU A 113 8.83 -8.18 -8.44
CA LEU A 113 8.81 -7.79 -9.86
C LEU A 113 10.19 -7.37 -10.36
N ALA A 114 10.96 -6.63 -9.54
CA ALA A 114 12.34 -6.28 -9.89
C ALA A 114 13.23 -7.52 -10.04
N ALA A 115 13.08 -8.50 -9.15
CA ALA A 115 13.80 -9.78 -9.25
C ALA A 115 13.34 -10.60 -10.47
N ALA A 116 12.04 -10.64 -10.75
CA ALA A 116 11.46 -11.37 -11.87
C ALA A 116 11.86 -10.80 -13.25
N GLU A 117 12.07 -9.48 -13.36
CA GLU A 117 12.59 -8.88 -14.59
C GLU A 117 14.05 -9.27 -14.84
N TYR A 118 14.84 -9.44 -13.77
CA TYR A 118 16.22 -9.91 -13.87
C TYR A 118 16.32 -11.42 -14.12
N GLN A 119 15.45 -12.21 -13.49
CA GLN A 119 15.37 -13.66 -13.67
C GLN A 119 13.92 -14.04 -14.01
N PRO A 120 13.61 -14.27 -15.31
CA PRO A 120 12.26 -14.50 -15.79
C PRO A 120 11.50 -15.59 -15.03
N MET A 121 10.23 -15.33 -14.74
CA MET A 121 9.32 -16.29 -14.11
C MET A 121 7.92 -16.19 -14.71
N THR A 122 7.19 -17.30 -14.68
CA THR A 122 5.80 -17.32 -15.14
C THR A 122 4.91 -16.50 -14.21
N GLY A 123 3.80 -16.01 -14.75
CA GLY A 123 2.81 -15.27 -14.00
C GLY A 123 2.14 -16.07 -12.88
N ALA A 124 1.94 -17.38 -13.08
CA ALA A 124 1.42 -18.28 -12.05
C ALA A 124 2.41 -18.44 -10.88
N ASP A 125 3.70 -18.63 -11.17
CA ASP A 125 4.74 -18.69 -10.14
C ASP A 125 4.85 -17.34 -9.41
N PHE A 126 4.72 -16.23 -10.13
CA PHE A 126 4.77 -14.88 -9.56
C PHE A 126 3.60 -14.65 -8.61
N LEU A 127 2.38 -15.01 -9.03
CA LEU A 127 1.19 -14.88 -8.19
C LEU A 127 1.33 -15.71 -6.90
N ASN A 128 1.86 -16.92 -6.99
CA ASN A 128 2.13 -17.76 -5.81
C ASN A 128 3.10 -17.05 -4.84
N ALA A 129 4.26 -16.62 -5.34
CA ALA A 129 5.27 -15.95 -4.54
C ALA A 129 4.76 -14.63 -3.93
N LEU A 130 3.96 -13.86 -4.67
CA LEU A 130 3.31 -12.63 -4.20
C LEU A 130 2.38 -12.92 -3.02
N ILE A 131 1.46 -13.88 -3.16
CA ILE A 131 0.49 -14.22 -2.11
C ILE A 131 1.22 -14.74 -0.87
N VAL A 132 2.21 -15.62 -1.05
CA VAL A 132 3.03 -16.14 0.06
C VAL A 132 3.77 -15.00 0.78
N GLY A 133 4.34 -14.05 0.05
CA GLY A 133 5.01 -12.89 0.63
C GLY A 133 4.06 -12.03 1.47
N VAL A 134 2.91 -11.66 0.90
CA VAL A 134 1.87 -10.87 1.60
C VAL A 134 1.37 -11.60 2.84
N GLU A 135 1.10 -12.91 2.74
CA GLU A 135 0.66 -13.73 3.87
C GLU A 135 1.67 -13.71 5.03
N VAL A 136 2.96 -13.85 4.71
CA VAL A 136 4.05 -13.90 5.70
C VAL A 136 4.15 -12.59 6.48
N GLU A 137 4.18 -11.44 5.80
CA GLU A 137 4.31 -10.16 6.49
C GLU A 137 3.08 -9.80 7.31
N CYS A 138 1.87 -10.05 6.80
CA CYS A 138 0.63 -9.80 7.52
C CYS A 138 0.57 -10.63 8.80
N ARG A 139 0.91 -11.92 8.73
CA ARG A 139 0.95 -12.83 9.89
C ARG A 139 2.02 -12.45 10.92
N ILE A 140 3.22 -12.11 10.48
CA ILE A 140 4.28 -11.61 11.37
C ILE A 140 3.82 -10.31 12.05
N GLY A 141 3.18 -9.42 11.31
CA GLY A 141 2.61 -8.19 11.86
C GLY A 141 1.51 -8.42 12.88
N ASN A 142 0.57 -9.33 12.62
CA ASN A 142 -0.47 -9.71 13.57
C ASN A 142 0.11 -10.15 14.92
N SER A 143 1.24 -10.86 14.90
CA SER A 143 1.89 -11.36 16.12
C SER A 143 2.38 -10.28 17.07
N VAL A 144 2.68 -9.08 16.56
CA VAL A 144 3.26 -7.97 17.36
C VAL A 144 2.33 -6.77 17.51
N TYR A 145 1.25 -6.69 16.72
CA TYR A 145 0.24 -5.63 16.79
C TYR A 145 -0.72 -5.81 17.99
N PRO A 146 -1.17 -4.76 18.70
CA PRO A 146 -0.95 -3.33 18.45
C PRO A 146 0.30 -2.75 19.12
N GLU A 147 0.86 -3.41 20.14
CA GLU A 147 1.90 -2.81 21.00
C GLU A 147 3.15 -2.37 20.23
N HIS A 148 3.56 -3.12 19.20
CA HIS A 148 4.62 -2.71 18.28
C HIS A 148 4.34 -1.37 17.59
N TYR A 149 3.12 -1.21 17.07
CA TYR A 149 2.71 0.00 16.36
C TYR A 149 2.56 1.17 17.33
N ASP A 150 1.94 0.94 18.49
CA ASP A 150 1.74 1.94 19.54
C ASP A 150 3.05 2.45 20.14
N ARG A 151 4.08 1.59 20.19
CA ARG A 151 5.43 1.96 20.60
C ARG A 151 6.10 2.98 19.68
N GLY A 152 5.66 3.07 18.42
CA GLY A 152 6.17 4.01 17.43
C GLY A 152 6.79 3.38 16.18
N TRP A 153 6.72 2.06 16.01
CA TRP A 153 7.20 1.40 14.80
C TRP A 153 6.20 1.54 13.64
N HIS A 154 6.70 1.81 12.45
CA HIS A 154 5.91 1.71 11.24
C HIS A 154 5.90 0.27 10.75
N ILE A 155 4.81 -0.44 11.06
CA ILE A 155 4.70 -1.89 10.88
C ILE A 155 4.92 -2.34 9.43
N THR A 156 4.55 -1.54 8.43
CA THR A 156 4.84 -1.78 7.01
C THR A 156 6.33 -1.95 6.73
N GLY A 157 7.19 -1.13 7.33
CA GLY A 157 8.64 -1.22 7.13
C GLY A 157 9.26 -2.38 7.90
N THR A 158 8.82 -2.60 9.13
CA THR A 158 9.39 -3.62 10.02
C THR A 158 8.96 -5.04 9.67
N THR A 159 7.77 -5.22 9.09
CA THR A 159 7.24 -6.54 8.71
C THR A 159 7.33 -6.81 7.21
N GLY A 160 7.25 -5.77 6.37
CA GLY A 160 7.33 -5.90 4.92
C GLY A 160 8.64 -6.49 4.41
N VAL A 161 9.72 -6.33 5.17
CA VAL A 161 11.03 -6.93 4.85
C VAL A 161 10.97 -8.46 4.84
N PHE A 162 10.12 -9.07 5.68
CA PHE A 162 9.92 -10.51 5.71
C PHE A 162 9.08 -11.00 4.53
N GLY A 163 8.03 -10.25 4.15
CA GLY A 163 7.20 -10.56 2.99
C GLY A 163 8.00 -10.51 1.69
N ALA A 164 8.81 -9.45 1.52
CA ALA A 164 9.73 -9.33 0.39
C ALA A 164 10.78 -10.46 0.36
N ALA A 165 11.37 -10.83 1.51
CA ALA A 165 12.31 -11.95 1.58
C ALA A 165 11.65 -13.30 1.28
N ALA A 166 10.43 -13.54 1.76
CA ALA A 166 9.68 -14.76 1.50
C ALA A 166 9.32 -14.90 0.02
N ALA A 167 8.81 -13.83 -0.61
CA ALA A 167 8.46 -13.85 -2.03
C ALA A 167 9.68 -14.06 -2.94
N VAL A 168 10.76 -13.30 -2.75
CA VAL A 168 11.98 -13.46 -3.55
C VAL A 168 12.65 -14.80 -3.25
N GLY A 169 12.63 -15.26 -2.00
CA GLY A 169 13.16 -16.58 -1.63
C GLY A 169 12.37 -17.74 -2.27
N HIS A 170 11.04 -17.61 -2.36
CA HIS A 170 10.18 -18.55 -3.07
C HIS A 170 10.53 -18.61 -4.55
N MET A 171 10.64 -17.45 -5.21
CA MET A 171 11.10 -17.33 -6.60
C MET A 171 12.47 -17.96 -6.83
N LEU A 172 13.43 -17.75 -5.92
CA LEU A 172 14.79 -18.32 -5.99
C LEU A 172 14.85 -19.82 -5.63
N LYS A 173 13.70 -20.42 -5.30
CA LYS A 173 13.57 -21.82 -4.88
C LYS A 173 14.55 -22.14 -3.74
N LEU A 174 14.56 -21.29 -2.71
CA LEU A 174 15.35 -21.53 -1.51
C LEU A 174 14.90 -22.84 -0.86
N ASN A 175 15.85 -23.60 -0.33
CA ASN A 175 15.51 -24.71 0.57
C ASN A 175 15.13 -24.19 1.97
N GLU A 176 14.65 -25.07 2.85
CA GLU A 176 14.22 -24.70 4.21
C GLU A 176 15.29 -23.90 4.98
N THR A 177 16.54 -24.37 4.98
CA THR A 177 17.64 -23.71 5.69
C THR A 177 17.92 -22.32 5.13
N GLU A 178 17.98 -22.22 3.80
CA GLU A 178 18.17 -20.94 3.11
C GLU A 178 17.02 -19.97 3.41
N MET A 179 15.76 -20.44 3.43
CA MET A 179 14.62 -19.59 3.77
C MET A 179 14.64 -19.13 5.24
N VAL A 180 15.06 -20.00 6.16
CA VAL A 180 15.31 -19.62 7.56
C VAL A 180 16.36 -18.50 7.64
N TRP A 181 17.45 -18.60 6.88
CA TRP A 181 18.46 -17.55 6.83
C TRP A 181 17.93 -16.26 6.19
N ALA A 182 17.14 -16.36 5.12
CA ALA A 182 16.52 -15.20 4.47
C ALA A 182 15.63 -14.42 5.46
N LEU A 183 14.76 -15.12 6.21
CA LEU A 183 13.95 -14.51 7.28
C LEU A 183 14.83 -13.90 8.38
N GLY A 184 15.95 -14.54 8.73
CA GLY A 184 16.88 -14.00 9.72
C GLY A 184 17.64 -12.76 9.28
N ILE A 185 18.09 -12.72 8.02
CA ILE A 185 18.75 -11.55 7.42
C ILE A 185 17.73 -10.41 7.24
N ALA A 186 16.47 -10.73 6.92
CA ALA A 186 15.38 -9.76 6.92
C ALA A 186 15.15 -9.16 8.32
N ALA A 187 15.10 -10.00 9.37
CA ALA A 187 14.85 -9.57 10.74
C ALA A 187 15.85 -8.53 11.25
N THR A 188 17.13 -8.67 10.93
CA THR A 188 18.16 -7.69 11.37
C THR A 188 18.11 -6.36 10.60
N GLN A 189 17.30 -6.27 9.55
CA GLN A 189 17.10 -5.07 8.72
C GLN A 189 15.70 -4.44 8.92
N ALA A 190 14.85 -5.05 9.75
CA ALA A 190 13.50 -4.59 10.05
C ALA A 190 13.53 -3.21 10.74
N SER A 191 13.03 -2.19 10.05
CA SER A 191 13.07 -0.81 10.54
C SER A 191 11.93 0.05 9.97
N GLY A 192 11.66 1.17 10.64
CA GLY A 192 10.69 2.18 10.21
C GLY A 192 10.03 2.85 11.40
N LEU A 193 10.01 4.18 11.44
CA LEU A 193 9.51 4.95 12.59
C LEU A 193 8.27 5.76 12.20
N ARG A 194 7.21 5.70 13.02
CA ARG A 194 5.98 6.48 12.80
C ARG A 194 6.21 7.98 12.86
N GLU A 195 7.21 8.44 13.59
CA GLU A 195 7.61 9.86 13.65
C GLU A 195 7.91 10.46 12.27
N MET A 196 8.24 9.63 11.28
CA MET A 196 8.52 10.08 9.91
C MET A 196 7.27 10.35 9.07
N PHE A 197 6.07 10.12 9.60
CA PHE A 197 4.82 10.37 8.88
C PHE A 197 4.68 11.87 8.58
N GLY A 198 4.17 12.19 7.39
CA GLY A 198 4.18 13.58 6.91
C GLY A 198 5.53 13.99 6.30
N THR A 199 6.43 13.06 6.03
CA THR A 199 7.67 13.33 5.27
C THR A 199 7.84 12.28 4.17
N MET A 200 8.80 12.52 3.26
CA MET A 200 9.20 11.56 2.22
C MET A 200 9.65 10.21 2.81
N CYS A 201 10.13 10.19 4.06
CA CYS A 201 10.60 8.97 4.73
C CYS A 201 9.47 7.98 5.01
N LYS A 202 8.19 8.38 5.03
CA LYS A 202 7.10 7.41 5.11
C LYS A 202 7.16 6.40 3.96
N SER A 203 7.39 6.89 2.74
CA SER A 203 7.54 6.09 1.52
C SER A 203 8.86 5.34 1.44
N LEU A 204 9.91 5.83 2.12
CA LEU A 204 11.16 5.09 2.24
C LEU A 204 10.96 3.74 2.96
N HIS A 205 10.00 3.63 3.89
CA HIS A 205 9.80 2.39 4.64
C HIS A 205 9.45 1.17 3.77
N PRO A 206 8.38 1.18 2.94
CA PRO A 206 8.09 0.05 2.06
C PRO A 206 9.18 -0.17 0.99
N GLY A 207 9.81 0.89 0.48
CA GLY A 207 10.93 0.76 -0.46
C GLY A 207 12.16 0.09 0.17
N ALA A 208 12.54 0.50 1.39
CA ALA A 208 13.64 -0.10 2.12
C ALA A 208 13.33 -1.55 2.49
N ALA A 209 12.09 -1.85 2.88
CA ALA A 209 11.62 -3.22 3.11
C ALA A 209 11.75 -4.09 1.85
N ALA A 210 11.31 -3.58 0.69
CA ALA A 210 11.46 -4.27 -0.60
C ALA A 210 12.93 -4.58 -0.91
N ARG A 211 13.79 -3.56 -0.86
CA ARG A 211 15.24 -3.68 -1.12
C ARG A 211 15.90 -4.68 -0.19
N ASN A 212 15.67 -4.54 1.10
CA ASN A 212 16.35 -5.32 2.14
C ASN A 212 15.85 -6.77 2.15
N GLY A 213 14.57 -7.01 1.86
CA GLY A 213 14.02 -8.35 1.73
C GLY A 213 14.55 -9.09 0.50
N ALA A 214 14.61 -8.43 -0.66
CA ALA A 214 15.25 -9.00 -1.85
C ALA A 214 16.72 -9.34 -1.58
N LEU A 215 17.47 -8.41 -0.98
CA LEU A 215 18.86 -8.63 -0.58
C LEU A 215 18.99 -9.84 0.37
N ALA A 216 18.10 -9.98 1.36
CA ALA A 216 18.12 -11.09 2.30
C ALA A 216 17.98 -12.45 1.60
N ALA A 217 17.07 -12.57 0.64
CA ALA A 217 16.88 -13.80 -0.14
C ALA A 217 18.11 -14.12 -1.01
N PHE A 218 18.71 -13.13 -1.69
CA PHE A 218 19.93 -13.34 -2.48
C PHE A 218 21.14 -13.73 -1.63
N LEU A 219 21.32 -13.09 -0.47
CA LEU A 219 22.39 -13.43 0.47
C LEU A 219 22.24 -14.86 0.99
N ALA A 220 21.02 -15.24 1.40
CA ALA A 220 20.74 -16.59 1.85
C ALA A 220 20.98 -17.63 0.74
N LYS A 221 20.61 -17.34 -0.51
CA LYS A 221 20.91 -18.20 -1.67
C LYS A 221 22.41 -18.44 -1.85
N ALA A 222 23.22 -17.44 -1.52
CA ALA A 222 24.68 -17.52 -1.60
C ALA A 222 25.33 -18.19 -0.37
N GLY A 223 24.53 -18.70 0.59
CA GLY A 223 25.02 -19.34 1.80
C GLY A 223 25.47 -18.36 2.90
N PHE A 224 25.04 -17.10 2.83
CA PHE A 224 25.18 -16.18 3.96
C PHE A 224 24.18 -16.60 5.04
N ASP A 225 24.67 -17.08 6.18
CA ASP A 225 23.84 -17.66 7.22
C ASP A 225 23.22 -16.60 8.15
N SER A 226 22.32 -17.06 9.04
CA SER A 226 21.69 -16.22 10.06
C SER A 226 21.17 -17.05 11.24
N SER A 227 20.59 -16.38 12.23
CA SER A 227 19.90 -17.02 13.35
C SER A 227 18.76 -17.92 12.85
N LEU A 228 18.71 -19.15 13.36
CA LEU A 228 17.66 -20.12 13.00
C LEU A 228 16.28 -19.83 13.64
N ARG A 229 16.20 -18.80 14.49
CA ARG A 229 15.02 -18.44 15.29
C ARG A 229 14.86 -16.92 15.39
N ALA A 230 15.12 -16.22 14.29
CA ALA A 230 15.24 -14.77 14.29
C ALA A 230 13.94 -14.04 14.68
N ILE A 231 12.78 -14.67 14.49
CA ILE A 231 11.47 -14.10 14.87
C ILE A 231 11.24 -14.25 16.38
N GLU A 232 11.33 -15.47 16.90
CA GLU A 232 10.84 -15.85 18.23
C GLU A 232 11.92 -15.89 19.33
N ALA A 233 13.21 -15.79 18.99
CA ALA A 233 14.28 -15.86 20.00
C ALA A 233 14.15 -14.72 21.03
N PRO A 234 14.68 -14.87 22.26
CA PRO A 234 14.61 -13.82 23.31
C PRO A 234 15.19 -12.45 22.90
N ARG A 235 16.05 -12.43 21.88
CA ARG A 235 16.63 -11.22 21.26
C ARG A 235 16.30 -11.12 19.76
N GLY A 236 15.24 -11.80 19.34
CA GLY A 236 14.70 -11.80 18.00
C GLY A 236 13.65 -10.71 17.80
N PHE A 237 13.22 -10.55 16.54
CA PHE A 237 12.33 -9.48 16.08
C PHE A 237 11.13 -9.25 17.02
N ALA A 238 10.35 -10.29 17.31
CA ALA A 238 9.09 -10.13 18.03
C ALA A 238 9.31 -9.66 19.47
N ASN A 239 10.36 -10.16 20.14
CA ASN A 239 10.65 -9.83 21.55
C ASN A 239 11.44 -8.53 21.73
N VAL A 240 12.16 -8.06 20.69
CA VAL A 240 12.95 -6.82 20.75
C VAL A 240 12.11 -5.62 20.35
N LEU A 241 11.24 -5.77 19.35
CA LEU A 241 10.47 -4.66 18.78
C LEU A 241 9.04 -4.56 19.31
N SER A 242 8.61 -5.47 20.19
CA SER A 242 7.29 -5.46 20.78
C SER A 242 7.31 -5.97 22.22
N THR A 243 6.33 -5.54 22.99
CA THR A 243 6.01 -6.08 24.32
C THR A 243 4.87 -7.10 24.27
N LYS A 244 4.18 -7.21 23.12
CA LYS A 244 3.24 -8.29 22.75
C LYS A 244 3.81 -9.18 21.66
N GLN A 245 3.63 -10.48 21.83
CA GLN A 245 4.06 -11.52 20.90
C GLN A 245 3.06 -12.69 20.97
N ASP A 246 2.32 -12.90 19.89
CA ASP A 246 1.45 -14.05 19.72
C ASP A 246 1.86 -14.85 18.48
N TYR A 247 2.67 -15.89 18.67
CA TYR A 247 3.15 -16.71 17.56
C TYR A 247 2.04 -17.59 16.94
N ASN A 248 0.87 -17.72 17.57
CA ASN A 248 -0.27 -18.36 16.92
C ASN A 248 -0.84 -17.49 15.80
N GLU A 249 -0.66 -16.17 15.82
CA GLU A 249 -0.98 -15.31 14.67
C GLU A 249 -0.09 -15.63 13.45
N ILE A 250 1.07 -16.26 13.67
CA ILE A 250 1.95 -16.72 12.59
C ILE A 250 1.54 -18.12 12.11
N LEU A 251 1.51 -19.11 13.01
CA LEU A 251 1.36 -20.52 12.63
C LEU A 251 -0.08 -21.05 12.69
N GLY A 252 -0.95 -20.38 13.44
CA GLY A 252 -2.33 -20.79 13.64
C GLY A 252 -3.12 -20.73 12.34
N GLY A 253 -3.65 -21.87 11.91
CA GLY A 253 -4.40 -21.98 10.65
C GLY A 253 -3.57 -21.58 9.42
N LEU A 254 -2.23 -21.68 9.47
CA LEU A 254 -1.37 -21.39 8.32
C LEU A 254 -1.70 -22.34 7.16
N GLY A 255 -1.96 -21.77 5.97
CA GLY A 255 -2.45 -22.49 4.80
C GLY A 255 -3.95 -22.83 4.81
N GLN A 256 -4.69 -22.46 5.86
CA GLN A 256 -6.14 -22.65 5.96
C GLN A 256 -6.87 -21.31 5.98
N ASN A 257 -6.41 -20.40 6.83
CA ASN A 257 -6.80 -18.99 6.85
C ASN A 257 -5.78 -18.19 6.05
N TRP A 258 -6.21 -17.12 5.40
CA TRP A 258 -5.35 -16.33 4.51
C TRP A 258 -5.53 -14.84 4.80
N GLU A 259 -4.55 -14.25 5.48
CA GLU A 259 -4.49 -12.79 5.72
C GLU A 259 -4.32 -12.02 4.40
N ALA A 260 -3.64 -12.61 3.41
CA ALA A 260 -3.53 -12.06 2.06
C ALA A 260 -4.90 -11.87 1.38
N GLY A 261 -5.89 -12.70 1.75
CA GLY A 261 -7.28 -12.56 1.28
C GLY A 261 -8.08 -11.48 2.00
N LEU A 262 -7.53 -10.86 3.05
CA LEU A 262 -8.18 -9.82 3.86
C LEU A 262 -7.66 -8.41 3.55
N ASN A 263 -6.82 -8.28 2.52
CA ASN A 263 -6.30 -7.00 2.07
C ASN A 263 -7.44 -6.10 1.56
N SER A 264 -7.33 -4.79 1.80
CA SER A 264 -8.31 -3.81 1.30
C SER A 264 -7.62 -2.71 0.49
N TYR A 265 -8.37 -2.02 -0.35
CA TYR A 265 -7.86 -1.00 -1.26
C TYR A 265 -8.49 0.35 -0.97
N LYS A 266 -7.64 1.36 -0.81
CA LYS A 266 -8.10 2.73 -0.57
C LYS A 266 -8.85 3.27 -1.80
N PRO A 267 -10.10 3.75 -1.65
CA PRO A 267 -10.81 4.53 -2.68
C PRO A 267 -10.24 5.93 -2.85
N PHE A 268 -9.62 6.50 -1.81
CA PHE A 268 -9.12 7.87 -1.77
C PHE A 268 -7.65 7.97 -1.36
N ALA A 269 -6.93 8.96 -1.89
CA ALA A 269 -5.47 9.12 -1.76
C ALA A 269 -5.03 9.78 -0.44
N CYS A 270 -5.52 9.26 0.68
CA CYS A 270 -5.27 9.76 2.04
C CYS A 270 -5.50 8.69 3.12
N GLY A 271 -5.27 9.03 4.38
CA GLY A 271 -5.50 8.13 5.52
C GLY A 271 -6.96 7.68 5.63
N ILE A 272 -7.16 6.40 5.97
CA ILE A 272 -8.48 5.74 5.94
C ILE A 272 -9.54 6.39 6.83
N VAL A 273 -9.12 7.05 7.91
CA VAL A 273 -10.03 7.65 8.90
C VAL A 273 -10.98 8.69 8.30
N ILE A 274 -10.61 9.38 7.22
CA ILE A 274 -11.48 10.37 6.55
C ILE A 274 -12.25 9.83 5.34
N HIS A 275 -12.05 8.57 4.96
CA HIS A 275 -12.74 7.97 3.80
C HIS A 275 -14.28 8.01 3.91
N PRO A 276 -14.91 7.79 5.08
CA PRO A 276 -16.37 7.92 5.19
C PRO A 276 -16.87 9.33 4.85
N THR A 277 -16.10 10.36 5.22
CA THR A 277 -16.44 11.75 4.88
C THR A 277 -16.37 11.97 3.37
N ILE A 278 -15.31 11.50 2.71
CA ILE A 278 -15.14 11.66 1.27
C ILE A 278 -16.25 10.91 0.51
N ASP A 279 -16.54 9.67 0.90
CA ASP A 279 -17.60 8.84 0.31
C ASP A 279 -18.97 9.53 0.41
N GLY A 280 -19.35 9.97 1.62
CA GLY A 280 -20.63 10.65 1.81
C GLY A 280 -20.72 11.98 1.08
N CYS A 281 -19.63 12.75 1.03
CA CYS A 281 -19.58 14.00 0.28
C CYS A 281 -19.65 13.79 -1.24
N GLN A 282 -19.05 12.72 -1.79
CA GLN A 282 -19.18 12.37 -3.21
C GLN A 282 -20.61 11.96 -3.57
N GLN A 283 -21.26 11.13 -2.75
CA GLN A 283 -22.68 10.78 -2.95
C GLN A 283 -23.58 12.02 -2.89
N LEU A 284 -23.33 12.92 -1.92
CA LEU A 284 -24.05 14.19 -1.84
C LEU A 284 -23.79 15.09 -3.05
N ARG A 285 -22.57 15.11 -3.60
CA ARG A 285 -22.29 15.84 -4.84
C ARG A 285 -23.12 15.28 -6.00
N GLU A 286 -23.16 13.96 -6.18
CA GLU A 286 -23.97 13.32 -7.22
C GLU A 286 -25.47 13.66 -7.07
N GLU A 287 -25.99 13.66 -5.84
CA GLU A 287 -27.39 13.99 -5.54
C GLU A 287 -27.73 15.48 -5.73
N LEU A 288 -26.81 16.38 -5.38
CA LEU A 288 -27.06 17.82 -5.32
C LEU A 288 -26.70 18.59 -6.59
N GLY A 289 -25.76 18.08 -7.40
CA GLY A 289 -25.24 18.79 -8.56
C GLY A 289 -24.76 20.20 -8.21
N ASP A 290 -25.20 21.22 -8.96
CA ASP A 290 -24.81 22.62 -8.74
C ASP A 290 -25.34 23.23 -7.43
N ALA A 291 -26.29 22.57 -6.74
CA ALA A 291 -26.81 23.07 -5.47
C ALA A 291 -25.73 23.12 -4.37
N VAL A 292 -24.61 22.40 -4.52
CA VAL A 292 -23.47 22.49 -3.59
C VAL A 292 -22.90 23.91 -3.47
N ARG A 293 -23.07 24.76 -4.49
CA ARG A 293 -22.64 26.17 -4.45
C ARG A 293 -23.48 27.03 -3.49
N LYS A 294 -24.67 26.54 -3.11
CA LYS A 294 -25.60 27.19 -2.16
C LYS A 294 -25.45 26.66 -0.74
N ILE A 295 -24.38 25.91 -0.44
CA ILE A 295 -24.13 25.42 0.91
C ILE A 295 -23.74 26.61 1.82
N ALA A 296 -24.45 26.74 2.93
CA ALA A 296 -24.18 27.68 4.01
C ALA A 296 -23.28 27.06 5.09
N ALA A 297 -23.50 25.79 5.46
CA ALA A 297 -22.69 25.06 6.43
C ALA A 297 -22.67 23.55 6.15
N VAL A 298 -21.58 22.89 6.54
CA VAL A 298 -21.46 21.43 6.59
C VAL A 298 -21.05 21.03 8.01
N ARG A 299 -21.79 20.13 8.64
CA ARG A 299 -21.49 19.63 9.99
C ARG A 299 -21.24 18.12 9.92
N LEU A 300 -20.05 17.70 10.29
CA LEU A 300 -19.62 16.31 10.33
C LEU A 300 -19.67 15.81 11.77
N ARG A 301 -20.26 14.64 11.98
CA ARG A 301 -20.13 13.88 13.22
C ARG A 301 -19.37 12.59 12.93
N THR A 302 -18.18 12.47 13.50
CA THR A 302 -17.16 11.47 13.11
C THR A 302 -16.62 10.73 14.33
N HIS A 303 -15.97 9.58 14.11
CA HIS A 303 -15.16 8.93 15.15
C HIS A 303 -14.03 9.88 15.65
N PRO A 304 -13.61 9.82 16.93
CA PRO A 304 -12.58 10.72 17.48
C PRO A 304 -11.25 10.73 16.73
N LEU A 305 -10.81 9.59 16.19
CA LEU A 305 -9.56 9.47 15.42
C LEU A 305 -9.50 10.44 14.23
N VAL A 306 -10.64 10.83 13.67
CA VAL A 306 -10.70 11.77 12.56
C VAL A 306 -10.15 13.13 12.96
N LEU A 307 -10.62 13.70 14.07
CA LEU A 307 -10.14 15.00 14.53
C LEU A 307 -8.73 14.93 15.10
N GLU A 308 -8.37 13.80 15.74
CA GLU A 308 -7.02 13.56 16.25
C GLU A 308 -5.97 13.57 15.13
N LEU A 309 -6.24 12.86 14.03
CA LEU A 309 -5.26 12.64 12.96
C LEU A 309 -5.40 13.63 11.80
N THR A 310 -6.59 14.18 11.57
CA THR A 310 -6.91 14.99 10.38
C THR A 310 -7.62 16.32 10.67
N GLY A 311 -7.46 16.84 11.89
CA GLY A 311 -8.08 18.08 12.34
C GLY A 311 -7.49 19.38 11.77
N LYS A 312 -6.60 19.34 10.76
CA LYS A 312 -5.96 20.55 10.24
C LYS A 312 -6.95 21.41 9.45
N ARG A 313 -7.32 22.57 9.98
CA ARG A 313 -8.36 23.44 9.36
C ARG A 313 -7.90 24.21 8.12
N THR A 314 -6.67 24.71 8.13
CA THR A 314 -6.15 25.61 7.09
C THR A 314 -4.88 25.05 6.45
N PRO A 315 -4.94 23.87 5.80
CA PRO A 315 -3.78 23.31 5.11
C PRO A 315 -3.35 24.24 3.96
N LYS A 316 -2.02 24.32 3.73
CA LYS A 316 -1.39 25.17 2.71
C LYS A 316 -0.64 24.38 1.64
N THR A 317 -0.26 23.15 1.95
CA THR A 317 0.42 22.26 1.01
C THR A 317 -0.40 20.98 0.79
N GLY A 318 -0.18 20.31 -0.33
CA GLY A 318 -0.84 19.05 -0.68
C GLY A 318 -0.62 17.99 0.39
N LEU A 319 0.58 17.91 0.95
CA LEU A 319 0.84 17.03 2.09
C LEU A 319 -0.05 17.36 3.30
N GLU A 320 -0.18 18.63 3.67
CA GLU A 320 -1.05 19.05 4.77
C GLU A 320 -2.52 18.76 4.51
N THR A 321 -2.97 18.81 3.26
CA THR A 321 -4.38 18.52 2.91
C THR A 321 -4.78 17.08 3.20
N LYS A 322 -3.83 16.12 3.15
CA LYS A 322 -4.09 14.72 3.54
C LYS A 322 -4.44 14.57 5.02
N PHE A 323 -4.11 15.56 5.85
CA PHE A 323 -4.42 15.63 7.27
C PHE A 323 -5.53 16.65 7.58
N SER A 324 -6.44 16.88 6.63
CA SER A 324 -7.55 17.82 6.76
C SER A 324 -8.87 17.22 6.30
N VAL A 325 -9.71 16.78 7.25
CA VAL A 325 -11.08 16.32 6.95
C VAL A 325 -11.93 17.42 6.30
N PHE A 326 -11.68 18.69 6.68
CA PHE A 326 -12.40 19.86 6.16
C PHE A 326 -12.10 20.07 4.68
N HIS A 327 -10.83 19.97 4.30
CA HIS A 327 -10.39 20.05 2.92
C HIS A 327 -10.94 18.90 2.08
N ALA A 328 -10.83 17.68 2.60
CA ALA A 328 -11.33 16.49 1.92
C ALA A 328 -12.85 16.55 1.66
N ALA A 329 -13.63 16.99 2.65
CA ALA A 329 -15.07 17.22 2.49
C ALA A 329 -15.37 18.27 1.43
N ALA A 330 -14.63 19.38 1.42
CA ALA A 330 -14.82 20.45 0.45
C ALA A 330 -14.50 20.01 -0.99
N CYS A 331 -13.38 19.31 -1.21
CA CYS A 331 -13.02 18.74 -2.51
C CYS A 331 -14.08 17.74 -3.00
N ALA A 332 -14.52 16.83 -2.14
CA ALA A 332 -15.53 15.83 -2.47
C ALA A 332 -16.88 16.48 -2.83
N LEU A 333 -17.35 17.47 -2.07
CA LEU A 333 -18.59 18.20 -2.38
C LEU A 333 -18.48 19.06 -3.65
N LEU A 334 -17.38 19.78 -3.84
CA LEU A 334 -17.22 20.72 -4.97
C LEU A 334 -16.77 20.09 -6.27
N ARG A 335 -16.12 18.95 -6.23
CA ARG A 335 -15.50 18.35 -7.42
C ARG A 335 -15.81 16.86 -7.56
N GLY A 336 -16.38 16.22 -6.54
CA GLY A 336 -16.49 14.77 -6.51
C GLY A 336 -15.12 14.10 -6.42
N ASP A 337 -14.10 14.81 -5.94
CA ASP A 337 -12.71 14.36 -6.03
C ASP A 337 -12.15 13.97 -4.65
N GLY A 338 -11.60 12.76 -4.59
CA GLY A 338 -10.82 12.21 -3.47
C GLY A 338 -9.55 11.49 -3.96
N SER A 339 -9.19 11.72 -5.22
CA SER A 339 -8.00 11.16 -5.86
C SER A 339 -6.77 12.04 -5.54
N PRO A 340 -5.57 11.72 -6.05
CA PRO A 340 -4.37 12.55 -5.83
C PRO A 340 -4.54 14.03 -6.20
N THR A 341 -5.38 14.36 -7.19
CA THR A 341 -5.65 15.75 -7.60
C THR A 341 -6.36 16.57 -6.53
N ALA A 342 -7.06 15.94 -5.59
CA ALA A 342 -7.68 16.60 -4.45
C ALA A 342 -6.67 17.05 -3.39
N PHE A 343 -5.44 16.51 -3.41
CA PHE A 343 -4.43 16.68 -2.35
C PHE A 343 -3.14 17.35 -2.87
N THR A 344 -3.29 18.36 -3.73
CA THR A 344 -2.19 19.16 -4.29
C THR A 344 -2.08 20.53 -3.61
N ASP A 345 -0.93 21.21 -3.75
CA ASP A 345 -0.76 22.60 -3.33
C ASP A 345 -1.77 23.54 -4.03
N GLU A 346 -2.08 23.26 -5.30
CA GLU A 346 -3.08 24.00 -6.06
C GLU A 346 -4.47 23.85 -5.42
N ALA A 347 -4.91 22.62 -5.15
CA ALA A 347 -6.20 22.37 -4.49
C ALA A 347 -6.24 22.99 -3.09
N ALA A 348 -5.16 22.90 -2.31
CA ALA A 348 -5.06 23.47 -0.96
C ALA A 348 -5.35 24.98 -0.91
N ASN A 349 -4.95 25.68 -1.99
CA ASN A 349 -5.00 27.12 -2.12
C ASN A 349 -6.10 27.64 -3.07
N ALA A 350 -6.93 26.75 -3.64
CA ALA A 350 -7.99 27.15 -4.56
C ALA A 350 -9.11 27.94 -3.83
N PRO A 351 -9.46 29.16 -4.28
CA PRO A 351 -10.40 30.02 -3.55
C PRO A 351 -11.79 29.42 -3.31
N ASP A 352 -12.30 28.64 -4.26
CA ASP A 352 -13.59 27.94 -4.16
C ASP A 352 -13.56 26.83 -3.08
N ILE A 353 -12.49 26.03 -3.06
CA ILE A 353 -12.27 24.99 -2.04
C ILE A 353 -12.12 25.64 -0.67
N ILE A 354 -11.33 26.70 -0.53
CA ILE A 354 -11.17 27.43 0.74
C ILE A 354 -12.54 27.92 1.24
N ALA A 355 -13.32 28.55 0.36
CA ALA A 355 -14.61 29.12 0.73
C ALA A 355 -15.63 28.06 1.21
N LEU A 356 -15.61 26.83 0.68
CA LEU A 356 -16.43 25.75 1.21
C LEU A 356 -15.80 25.11 2.46
N ARG A 357 -14.49 24.89 2.47
CA ARG A 357 -13.73 24.34 3.60
C ARG A 357 -13.98 25.12 4.88
N ASP A 358 -14.01 26.44 4.80
CA ASP A 358 -14.27 27.33 5.94
C ASP A 358 -15.71 27.22 6.49
N LYS A 359 -16.62 26.60 5.74
CA LYS A 359 -18.00 26.27 6.17
C LYS A 359 -18.13 24.87 6.75
N VAL A 360 -17.08 24.05 6.69
CA VAL A 360 -17.08 22.69 7.23
C VAL A 360 -16.68 22.72 8.71
N SER A 361 -17.48 22.07 9.54
CA SER A 361 -17.20 21.83 10.95
C SER A 361 -17.29 20.33 11.24
N ALA A 362 -16.56 19.85 12.24
CA ALA A 362 -16.55 18.45 12.63
C ALA A 362 -16.56 18.32 14.16
N THR A 363 -17.35 17.38 14.67
CA THR A 363 -17.41 16.99 16.08
C THR A 363 -17.11 15.50 16.23
N SER A 364 -16.44 15.13 17.30
CA SER A 364 -16.15 13.74 17.63
C SER A 364 -17.30 13.11 18.41
N ASP A 365 -17.61 11.86 18.09
CA ASP A 365 -18.63 11.05 18.74
C ASP A 365 -18.15 9.60 18.81
N THR A 366 -17.95 9.07 20.02
CA THR A 366 -17.46 7.71 20.26
C THR A 366 -18.47 6.63 19.88
N SER A 367 -19.74 6.98 19.65
CA SER A 367 -20.75 6.06 19.13
C SER A 367 -20.68 5.88 17.61
N VAL A 368 -19.99 6.77 16.89
CA VAL A 368 -19.77 6.66 15.45
C VAL A 368 -18.64 5.68 15.17
N HIS A 369 -18.94 4.62 14.42
CA HIS A 369 -17.94 3.64 14.02
C HIS A 369 -16.85 4.26 13.10
N GLU A 370 -15.64 3.73 13.12
CA GLU A 370 -14.48 4.28 12.37
C GLU A 370 -14.71 4.38 10.86
N ALA A 371 -15.49 3.46 10.30
CA ALA A 371 -15.90 3.45 8.90
C ALA A 371 -17.20 4.24 8.60
N SER A 372 -17.64 5.10 9.52
CA SER A 372 -18.91 5.82 9.43
C SER A 372 -18.77 7.34 9.56
N VAL A 373 -19.76 8.08 9.06
CA VAL A 373 -19.92 9.52 9.29
C VAL A 373 -21.39 9.92 9.20
N VAL A 374 -21.79 10.93 9.95
CA VAL A 374 -23.03 11.67 9.71
C VAL A 374 -22.69 13.05 9.18
N ILE A 375 -23.27 13.40 8.03
CA ILE A 375 -23.04 14.65 7.32
C ILE A 375 -24.35 15.42 7.28
N GLU A 376 -24.39 16.58 7.91
CA GLU A 376 -25.48 17.53 7.80
C GLU A 376 -25.06 18.68 6.88
N VAL A 377 -25.89 18.99 5.89
CA VAL A 377 -25.66 20.09 4.94
C VAL A 377 -26.81 21.09 5.07
N GLU A 378 -26.48 22.32 5.44
CA GLU A 378 -27.39 23.45 5.50
C GLU A 378 -27.18 24.34 4.27
N PHE A 379 -28.27 24.68 3.58
CA PHE A 379 -28.29 25.55 2.41
C PHE A 379 -28.60 26.99 2.80
N THR A 380 -28.27 27.95 1.93
CA THR A 380 -28.52 29.38 2.14
C THR A 380 -30.01 29.75 2.22
N ASP A 381 -30.91 28.87 1.79
CA ASP A 381 -32.37 29.03 1.93
C ASP A 381 -32.91 28.46 3.26
N GLY A 382 -32.02 27.97 4.13
CA GLY A 382 -32.35 27.38 5.43
C GLY A 382 -32.74 25.90 5.36
N ARG A 383 -32.81 25.28 4.17
CA ARG A 383 -33.03 23.85 4.06
C ARG A 383 -31.85 23.09 4.65
N VAL A 384 -32.13 21.99 5.35
CA VAL A 384 -31.12 21.09 5.91
C VAL A 384 -31.37 19.68 5.39
N ILE A 385 -30.31 19.00 5.00
CA ILE A 385 -30.34 17.56 4.69
C ILE A 385 -29.30 16.83 5.55
N GLU A 386 -29.59 15.58 5.87
CA GLU A 386 -28.67 14.69 6.58
C GLU A 386 -28.38 13.46 5.70
N LYS A 387 -27.11 13.04 5.69
CA LYS A 387 -26.63 11.82 5.03
C LYS A 387 -25.83 11.02 6.05
N VAL A 388 -26.16 9.75 6.21
CA VAL A 388 -25.42 8.82 7.05
C VAL A 388 -24.69 7.82 6.17
N ILE A 389 -23.38 7.71 6.36
CA ILE A 389 -22.57 6.61 5.81
C ILE A 389 -22.35 5.61 6.93
N GLU A 390 -23.03 4.47 6.85
CA GLU A 390 -22.87 3.39 7.84
C GLU A 390 -21.54 2.66 7.66
N ARG A 391 -21.16 2.38 6.41
CA ARG A 391 -19.88 1.76 6.03
C ARG A 391 -19.40 2.38 4.74
N ALA A 392 -18.22 3.00 4.80
CA ALA A 392 -17.61 3.65 3.64
C ALA A 392 -17.17 2.61 2.60
N ILE A 393 -17.20 3.02 1.33
CA ILE A 393 -16.53 2.29 0.27
C ILE A 393 -15.05 2.04 0.63
N GLY A 394 -14.52 0.85 0.32
CA GLY A 394 -13.19 0.40 0.74
C GLY A 394 -13.12 -0.25 2.13
N SER A 395 -14.23 -0.30 2.89
CA SER A 395 -14.30 -1.12 4.12
C SER A 395 -14.44 -2.61 3.80
N HIS A 396 -14.28 -3.47 4.80
CA HIS A 396 -14.54 -4.92 4.66
C HIS A 396 -15.96 -5.22 4.16
N GLU A 397 -16.95 -4.43 4.60
CA GLU A 397 -18.36 -4.61 4.25
C GLU A 397 -18.71 -4.03 2.87
N LYS A 398 -17.92 -3.08 2.38
CA LYS A 398 -18.11 -2.42 1.07
C LYS A 398 -16.79 -2.34 0.30
N PRO A 399 -16.19 -3.48 -0.09
CA PRO A 399 -14.93 -3.50 -0.82
C PRO A 399 -15.06 -2.84 -2.19
N LEU A 400 -13.95 -2.37 -2.76
CA LEU A 400 -13.93 -1.92 -4.14
C LEU A 400 -14.30 -3.07 -5.09
N SER A 401 -14.98 -2.72 -6.18
CA SER A 401 -15.21 -3.65 -7.29
C SER A 401 -14.04 -3.57 -8.27
N ASN A 402 -13.91 -4.52 -9.19
CA ASN A 402 -12.88 -4.44 -10.24
C ASN A 402 -13.02 -3.16 -11.07
N ALA A 403 -14.25 -2.75 -11.39
CA ALA A 403 -14.50 -1.48 -12.09
C ALA A 403 -14.06 -0.25 -11.28
N HIS A 404 -14.15 -0.29 -9.95
CA HIS A 404 -13.58 0.76 -9.09
C HIS A 404 -12.05 0.77 -9.17
N LEU A 405 -11.41 -0.40 -9.12
CA LEU A 405 -9.95 -0.52 -9.24
C LEU A 405 -9.45 -0.07 -10.62
N GLU A 406 -10.14 -0.43 -11.71
CA GLU A 406 -9.81 0.01 -13.07
C GLU A 406 -9.88 1.53 -13.22
N ARG A 407 -10.96 2.16 -12.72
CA ARG A 407 -11.07 3.63 -12.72
C ARG A 407 -9.95 4.27 -11.90
N LYS A 408 -9.67 3.72 -10.72
CA LYS A 408 -8.57 4.17 -9.86
C LYS A 408 -7.22 4.08 -10.58
N PHE A 409 -6.91 2.93 -11.18
CA PHE A 409 -5.68 2.70 -11.94
C PHE A 409 -5.58 3.70 -13.09
N ALA A 410 -6.61 3.82 -13.90
CA ALA A 410 -6.60 4.69 -15.07
C ALA A 410 -6.43 6.17 -14.71
N HIS A 411 -7.08 6.64 -13.64
CA HIS A 411 -7.01 8.04 -13.22
C HIS A 411 -5.59 8.46 -12.80
N GLN A 412 -4.83 7.57 -12.15
CA GLN A 412 -3.46 7.88 -11.73
C GLN A 412 -2.41 7.57 -12.79
N ALA A 413 -2.50 6.42 -13.47
CA ALA A 413 -1.46 5.97 -14.39
C ALA A 413 -1.45 6.77 -15.70
N SER A 414 -2.61 7.16 -16.23
CA SER A 414 -2.68 7.84 -17.53
C SER A 414 -2.05 9.22 -17.52
N LEU A 415 -1.97 9.86 -16.36
CA LEU A 415 -1.26 11.13 -16.16
C LEU A 415 0.27 10.98 -16.30
N VAL A 416 0.78 9.76 -16.15
CA VAL A 416 2.22 9.45 -16.17
C VAL A 416 2.62 8.80 -17.49
N VAL A 417 1.89 7.76 -17.93
CA VAL A 417 2.28 6.92 -19.08
C VAL A 417 1.37 7.08 -20.31
N GLY A 418 0.28 7.84 -20.19
CA GLY A 418 -0.73 8.01 -21.24
C GLY A 418 -1.76 6.87 -21.29
N ASP A 419 -2.91 7.15 -21.92
CA ASP A 419 -4.06 6.23 -21.92
C ASP A 419 -3.75 4.87 -22.55
N GLU A 420 -3.03 4.83 -23.67
CA GLU A 420 -2.72 3.58 -24.38
C GLU A 420 -1.90 2.62 -23.51
N VAL A 421 -0.82 3.13 -22.89
CA VAL A 421 0.03 2.35 -22.01
C VAL A 421 -0.74 1.91 -20.76
N THR A 422 -1.55 2.78 -20.18
CA THR A 422 -2.43 2.45 -19.06
C THR A 422 -3.34 1.26 -19.39
N GLN A 423 -4.04 1.28 -20.53
CA GLN A 423 -4.94 0.19 -20.92
C GLN A 423 -4.20 -1.13 -21.13
N ALA A 424 -3.03 -1.08 -21.78
CA ALA A 424 -2.19 -2.26 -21.97
C ALA A 424 -1.72 -2.85 -20.63
N LEU A 425 -1.29 -2.01 -19.70
CA LEU A 425 -0.88 -2.43 -18.36
C LEU A 425 -2.02 -3.08 -17.58
N MET A 426 -3.20 -2.46 -17.55
CA MET A 426 -4.35 -3.05 -16.86
C MET A 426 -4.70 -4.43 -17.41
N ALA A 427 -4.66 -4.59 -18.74
CA ALA A 427 -4.91 -5.88 -19.39
C ALA A 427 -3.88 -6.95 -19.00
N LEU A 428 -2.58 -6.59 -18.95
CA LEU A 428 -1.52 -7.50 -18.49
C LEU A 428 -1.70 -7.88 -17.01
N CYS A 429 -2.01 -6.91 -16.14
CA CYS A 429 -2.23 -7.16 -14.71
C CYS A 429 -3.41 -8.09 -14.46
N TRP A 430 -4.53 -7.94 -15.18
CA TRP A 430 -5.68 -8.84 -15.02
C TRP A 430 -5.39 -10.27 -15.51
N ARG A 431 -4.53 -10.40 -16.52
CA ARG A 431 -4.09 -11.69 -17.07
C ARG A 431 -2.82 -12.21 -16.42
N LEU A 432 -2.42 -11.66 -15.27
CA LEU A 432 -1.18 -11.99 -14.57
C LEU A 432 -0.90 -13.50 -14.51
N PRO A 433 -1.83 -14.39 -14.12
CA PRO A 433 -1.53 -15.83 -14.01
C PRO A 433 -1.19 -16.51 -15.34
N GLU A 434 -1.58 -15.92 -16.46
CA GLU A 434 -1.44 -16.47 -17.82
C GLU A 434 -0.12 -16.06 -18.49
N LEU A 435 0.63 -15.12 -17.90
CA LEU A 435 1.84 -14.59 -18.50
C LEU A 435 2.96 -15.64 -18.51
N GLY A 436 3.63 -15.79 -19.65
CA GLY A 436 4.83 -16.61 -19.77
C GLY A 436 6.07 -15.97 -19.13
N ASP A 437 6.10 -14.64 -19.08
CA ASP A 437 7.12 -13.83 -18.41
C ASP A 437 6.46 -12.61 -17.77
N VAL A 438 6.42 -12.56 -16.44
CA VAL A 438 5.84 -11.43 -15.70
C VAL A 438 6.65 -10.14 -15.84
N GLY A 439 7.93 -10.21 -16.22
CA GLY A 439 8.77 -9.04 -16.48
C GLY A 439 8.22 -8.15 -17.60
N GLU A 440 7.35 -8.69 -18.47
CA GLU A 440 6.64 -7.91 -19.50
C GLU A 440 5.82 -6.77 -18.88
N VAL A 441 5.22 -6.97 -17.70
CA VAL A 441 4.44 -5.93 -17.01
C VAL A 441 5.31 -4.72 -16.66
N ALA A 442 6.53 -4.96 -16.17
CA ALA A 442 7.46 -3.90 -15.82
C ALA A 442 7.92 -3.12 -17.06
N ARG A 443 8.30 -3.83 -18.13
CA ARG A 443 8.73 -3.22 -19.40
C ARG A 443 7.61 -2.45 -20.09
N ALA A 444 6.38 -2.95 -20.02
CA ALA A 444 5.20 -2.26 -20.52
C ALA A 444 4.87 -0.99 -19.71
N SER A 445 5.48 -0.76 -18.56
CA SER A 445 5.20 0.44 -17.76
C SER A 445 5.90 1.71 -18.24
N VAL A 446 6.83 1.59 -19.19
CA VAL A 446 7.59 2.72 -19.72
C VAL A 446 6.71 3.55 -20.66
N PRO A 447 6.69 4.90 -20.53
CA PRO A 447 5.97 5.77 -21.46
C PRO A 447 6.38 5.53 -22.93
N ALA A 448 5.42 5.58 -23.86
CA ALA A 448 5.65 5.22 -25.26
C ALA A 448 6.85 5.95 -25.91
N GLY A 449 7.02 7.25 -25.63
CA GLY A 449 8.13 8.05 -26.17
C GLY A 449 9.53 7.72 -25.62
N LEU A 450 9.63 6.86 -24.61
CA LEU A 450 10.89 6.40 -24.00
C LEU A 450 11.21 4.93 -24.30
N ARG A 451 10.27 4.17 -24.90
CA ARG A 451 10.47 2.75 -25.22
C ARG A 451 11.52 2.54 -26.31
N ASP A 452 11.54 3.41 -27.32
CA ASP A 452 12.47 3.31 -28.46
C ASP A 452 13.93 3.63 -28.12
N ALA A 453 14.21 4.14 -26.90
CA ALA A 453 15.56 4.45 -26.42
C ALA A 453 16.15 3.37 -25.49
N ALA A 454 15.35 2.34 -25.13
CA ALA A 454 15.69 1.32 -24.13
C ALA A 454 15.95 -0.08 -24.73
N GLU A 455 15.71 -0.25 -26.04
CA GLU A 455 16.15 -1.40 -26.85
C GLU A 455 17.50 -1.09 -27.53
#